data_AF-A0A970V4P5-F1
#
_entry.id   AF-A0A970V4P5-F1
#
_cell.length_a   1.000
_cell.length_b   1.000
_cell.length_c   1.000
_cell.angle_alpha   90.00
_cell.angle_beta   90.00
_cell.angle_gamma   90.00
#
_symmetry.space_group_name_H-M   'P 1'
#
loop_
_entity.id
_entity.type
_entity.pdbx_description
1 polymer ?
#
loop_
_entity_poly.entity_id
_entity_poly.type
_entity_poly.pdbx_seq_one_letter_code
_entity_poly.pdbx_strand_id
1 'polypeptide(L)'
;MLEDPYFGLNSLRARWIEEQFWVYRHTFTVPAEAATQHAWLVFQRLEFQTTVWLNGEEIGQHANAHTPARLEVTGKLQPGENSMVVKVSSGMHELSEKSAEAYVT
;
A
#
# COMPACT_ATOMS: atom_id res chain seq x y z
N MET A 1 -18.28 -3.90 -12.91
CA MET A 1 -17.95 -2.49 -13.23
C MET A 1 -18.88 -1.61 -12.40
N LEU A 2 -18.41 -0.49 -11.85
CA LEU A 2 -19.16 0.37 -10.95
C LEU A 2 -20.11 1.29 -11.74
N GLU A 3 -21.36 1.43 -11.28
CA GLU A 3 -22.32 2.44 -11.78
C GLU A 3 -21.92 3.83 -11.26
N ASP A 4 -22.35 4.91 -11.93
CA ASP A 4 -22.04 6.28 -11.45
C ASP A 4 -22.46 6.44 -9.98
N PRO A 5 -21.50 6.59 -9.04
CA PRO A 5 -21.79 6.62 -7.62
C PRO A 5 -22.52 7.91 -7.20
N TYR A 6 -22.49 8.96 -8.02
CA TYR A 6 -23.18 10.23 -7.77
C TYR A 6 -24.66 10.20 -8.15
N PHE A 7 -25.10 9.14 -8.86
CA PHE A 7 -26.49 9.01 -9.27
C PHE A 7 -27.31 8.16 -8.28
N GLY A 8 -28.41 8.72 -7.78
CA GLY A 8 -29.40 8.01 -6.96
C GLY A 8 -28.78 7.33 -5.73
N LEU A 9 -29.02 6.01 -5.59
CA LEU A 9 -28.51 5.20 -4.48
C LEU A 9 -27.32 4.30 -4.88
N ASN A 10 -26.65 4.61 -5.99
CA ASN A 10 -25.55 3.80 -6.49
C ASN A 10 -24.35 3.80 -5.54
N SER A 11 -24.18 4.85 -4.73
CA SER A 11 -23.18 4.88 -3.65
C SER A 11 -23.37 3.76 -2.62
N LEU A 12 -24.62 3.38 -2.29
CA LEU A 12 -24.89 2.24 -1.41
C LEU A 12 -24.53 0.92 -2.07
N ARG A 13 -24.73 0.82 -3.38
CA ARG A 13 -24.32 -0.35 -4.19
C ARG A 13 -22.81 -0.44 -4.34
N ALA A 14 -22.08 0.64 -4.12
CA ALA A 14 -20.63 0.70 -4.19
C ALA A 14 -19.92 0.27 -2.89
N ARG A 15 -20.66 0.09 -1.78
CA ARG A 15 -20.09 -0.18 -0.44
C ARG A 15 -19.16 -1.39 -0.39
N TRP A 16 -19.41 -2.42 -1.20
CA TRP A 16 -18.52 -3.58 -1.26
C TRP A 16 -17.04 -3.19 -1.47
N ILE A 17 -16.76 -2.05 -2.12
CA ILE A 17 -15.40 -1.56 -2.38
C ILE A 17 -14.64 -1.32 -1.07
N GLU A 18 -15.28 -0.75 -0.06
CA GLU A 18 -14.64 -0.43 1.22
C GLU A 18 -14.52 -1.65 2.15
N GLU A 19 -15.26 -2.71 1.85
CA GLU A 19 -15.25 -3.99 2.57
C GLU A 19 -14.13 -4.92 2.07
N GLN A 20 -13.61 -4.70 0.86
CA GLN A 20 -12.52 -5.50 0.29
C GLN A 20 -11.14 -4.90 0.62
N PHE A 21 -10.11 -5.75 0.63
CA PHE A 21 -8.74 -5.29 0.51
C PHE A 21 -8.35 -5.17 -0.96
N TRP A 22 -7.41 -4.28 -1.25
CA TRP A 22 -6.98 -4.00 -2.61
C TRP A 22 -5.49 -4.25 -2.76
N VAL A 23 -5.09 -4.85 -3.88
CA VAL A 23 -3.68 -5.12 -4.19
C VAL A 23 -3.31 -4.38 -5.47
N TYR A 24 -2.37 -3.45 -5.34
CA TYR A 24 -1.73 -2.77 -6.45
C TYR A 24 -0.39 -3.44 -6.75
N ARG A 25 -0.13 -3.71 -8.03
CA ARG A 25 1.16 -4.25 -8.51
C ARG A 25 1.74 -3.33 -9.56
N HIS A 26 3.03 -3.06 -9.45
CA HIS A 26 3.77 -2.24 -10.40
C HIS A 26 5.17 -2.81 -10.62
N THR A 27 5.65 -2.80 -11.86
CA THR A 27 7.03 -3.14 -12.21
C THR A 27 7.77 -1.89 -12.66
N PHE A 28 9.05 -1.81 -12.29
CA PHE A 28 9.92 -0.70 -12.65
C PHE A 28 11.33 -1.21 -12.88
N THR A 29 12.09 -0.52 -13.73
CA THR A 29 13.47 -0.89 -14.05
C THR A 29 14.45 0.03 -13.33
N VAL A 30 15.50 -0.53 -12.75
CA VAL A 30 16.59 0.23 -12.13
C VAL A 30 17.93 -0.07 -12.81
N PRO A 31 18.83 0.92 -12.92
CA PRO A 31 20.18 0.70 -13.44
C PRO A 31 21.01 -0.11 -12.43
N ALA A 32 22.07 -0.77 -12.90
CA ALA A 32 22.87 -1.69 -12.06
C ALA A 32 23.51 -0.99 -10.86
N GLU A 33 23.85 0.30 -11.00
CA GLU A 33 24.43 1.13 -9.95
C GLU A 33 23.45 1.39 -8.81
N ALA A 34 22.14 1.46 -9.10
CA ALA A 34 21.13 1.67 -8.07
C ALA A 34 20.95 0.45 -7.15
N ALA A 35 21.32 -0.75 -7.61
CA ALA A 35 21.24 -1.96 -6.81
C ALA A 35 22.29 -2.01 -5.68
N THR A 36 23.37 -1.22 -5.79
CA THR A 36 24.47 -1.18 -4.80
C THR A 36 24.50 0.08 -3.96
N GLN A 37 23.62 1.04 -4.25
CA GLN A 37 23.52 2.32 -3.53
C GLN A 37 22.48 2.29 -2.42
N HIS A 38 22.58 3.26 -1.52
CA HIS A 38 21.50 3.55 -0.57
C HIS A 38 20.26 4.00 -1.34
N ALA A 39 19.14 3.32 -1.10
CA ALA A 39 17.91 3.52 -1.86
C ALA A 39 16.69 3.53 -0.94
N TRP A 40 15.70 4.35 -1.31
CA TRP A 40 14.42 4.43 -0.63
C TRP A 40 13.28 4.37 -1.64
N LEU A 41 12.22 3.64 -1.29
CA LEU A 41 10.91 3.82 -1.90
C LEU A 41 10.14 4.88 -1.11
N VAL A 42 9.67 5.91 -1.81
CA VAL A 42 8.97 7.04 -1.21
C VAL A 42 7.55 7.11 -1.77
N PHE A 43 6.58 6.89 -0.90
CA PHE A 43 5.17 7.09 -1.20
C PHE A 43 4.75 8.43 -0.60
N GLN A 44 4.28 9.36 -1.44
CA GLN A 44 3.78 10.64 -0.95
C GLN A 44 2.54 10.45 -0.08
N ARG A 45 1.73 9.46 -0.41
CA ARG A 45 0.51 9.12 0.33
C ARG A 45 0.20 7.63 0.16
N LEU A 46 -0.11 6.99 1.28
CA LEU A 46 -0.74 5.68 1.34
C LEU A 46 -1.97 5.83 2.24
N GLU A 47 -3.14 5.55 1.68
CA GLU A 47 -4.41 5.61 2.42
C GLU A 47 -4.57 4.31 3.21
N PHE A 48 -5.02 4.41 4.47
CA PHE A 48 -5.22 3.28 5.40
C PHE A 48 -3.95 2.48 5.74
N GLN A 49 -4.11 1.34 6.41
CA GLN A 49 -3.00 0.42 6.65
C GLN A 49 -2.63 -0.24 5.34
N THR A 50 -1.34 -0.17 5.05
CA THR A 50 -0.74 -0.70 3.84
C THR A 50 0.44 -1.56 4.20
N THR A 51 0.62 -2.62 3.43
CA THR A 51 1.82 -3.44 3.47
C THR A 51 2.46 -3.39 2.09
N VAL A 52 3.78 -3.20 2.05
CA VAL A 52 4.54 -3.05 0.81
C VAL A 52 5.53 -4.20 0.69
N TRP A 53 5.53 -4.84 -0.47
CA TRP A 53 6.51 -5.85 -0.87
C TRP A 53 7.33 -5.36 -2.05
N LEU A 54 8.61 -5.71 -2.04
CA LEU A 54 9.54 -5.55 -3.15
C LEU A 54 10.13 -6.91 -3.48
N ASN A 55 10.01 -7.34 -4.74
CA ASN A 55 10.53 -8.62 -5.23
C ASN A 55 10.09 -9.84 -4.40
N GLY A 56 8.89 -9.77 -3.81
CA GLY A 56 8.31 -10.82 -2.97
C GLY A 56 8.67 -10.73 -1.48
N GLU A 57 9.57 -9.82 -1.08
CA GLU A 57 9.94 -9.59 0.32
C GLU A 57 9.12 -8.41 0.89
N GLU A 58 8.57 -8.56 2.09
CA GLU A 58 7.92 -7.45 2.81
C GLU A 58 8.99 -6.44 3.24
N ILE A 59 8.83 -5.18 2.82
CA ILE A 59 9.77 -4.10 3.11
C ILE A 59 9.23 -3.07 4.10
N GLY A 60 7.94 -3.14 4.43
CA GLY A 60 7.38 -2.33 5.49
C GLY A 60 5.86 -2.21 5.45
N GLN A 61 5.34 -1.62 6.52
CA GLN A 61 3.94 -1.30 6.70
C GLN A 61 3.79 0.20 6.97
N HIS A 62 2.64 0.75 6.60
CA HIS A 62 2.34 2.16 6.82
C HIS A 62 0.85 2.35 7.05
N ALA A 63 0.46 3.12 8.07
CA ALA A 63 -0.94 3.29 8.49
C ALA A 63 -1.33 4.76 8.71
N ASN A 64 -0.72 5.71 7.97
CA ASN A 64 -0.96 7.13 8.17
C ASN A 64 -1.17 7.89 6.84
N ALA A 65 -2.42 8.25 6.54
CA ALA A 65 -2.75 8.98 5.32
C ALA A 65 -2.19 10.42 5.21
N HIS A 66 -1.55 10.94 6.25
CA HIS A 66 -1.05 12.31 6.35
C HIS A 66 0.47 12.42 6.34
N THR A 67 1.22 11.32 6.44
CA THR A 67 2.68 11.34 6.41
C THR A 67 3.23 10.49 5.26
N PRO A 68 4.25 10.97 4.52
CA PRO A 68 4.87 10.16 3.49
C PRO A 68 5.50 8.89 4.07
N ALA A 69 5.29 7.76 3.41
CA ALA A 69 5.99 6.52 3.74
C ALA A 69 7.37 6.52 3.05
N ARG A 70 8.43 6.29 3.82
CA ARG A 70 9.81 6.17 3.31
C ARG A 70 10.35 4.81 3.76
N LEU A 71 10.52 3.90 2.82
CA LEU A 71 10.99 2.54 3.08
C LEU A 71 12.40 2.39 2.53
N GLU A 72 13.36 2.07 3.39
CA GLU A 72 14.72 1.78 2.95
C GLU A 72 14.75 0.44 2.21
N VAL A 73 15.35 0.43 1.01
CA VAL A 73 15.46 -0.74 0.13
C VAL A 73 16.90 -0.99 -0.32
N THR A 74 17.87 -0.43 0.40
CA THR A 74 19.31 -0.66 0.18
C THR A 74 19.59 -2.17 0.12
N GLY A 75 20.21 -2.63 -0.97
CA GLY A 75 20.52 -4.05 -1.18
C GLY A 75 19.34 -4.96 -1.51
N LYS A 76 18.11 -4.43 -1.64
CA LYS A 76 16.90 -5.20 -2.00
C LYS A 76 16.49 -5.06 -3.47
N LEU A 77 17.11 -4.11 -4.18
CA LEU A 77 16.90 -3.87 -5.61
C LEU A 77 17.73 -4.83 -6.46
N GLN A 78 17.17 -5.26 -7.58
CA GLN A 78 17.82 -6.10 -8.58
C GLN A 78 18.13 -5.24 -9.82
N PRO A 79 19.32 -5.37 -10.46
CA PRO A 79 19.55 -4.74 -11.75
C PRO A 79 18.49 -5.16 -12.77
N GLY A 80 17.91 -4.20 -13.49
CA GLY A 80 16.80 -4.47 -14.39
C GLY A 80 15.44 -4.37 -13.70
N GLU A 81 14.53 -5.29 -14.02
CA GLU A 81 13.14 -5.22 -13.55
C GLU A 81 12.98 -5.60 -12.08
N ASN A 82 12.21 -4.81 -11.34
CA ASN A 82 11.78 -5.06 -9.97
C ASN A 82 10.25 -5.02 -9.90
N SER A 83 9.66 -5.80 -9.01
CA SER A 83 8.21 -5.84 -8.79
C SER A 83 7.87 -5.29 -7.41
N MET A 84 7.06 -4.23 -7.37
CA MET A 84 6.45 -3.69 -6.18
C MET A 84 5.00 -4.18 -6.06
N VAL A 85 4.61 -4.57 -4.87
CA VAL A 85 3.22 -4.87 -4.52
C VAL A 85 2.85 -4.04 -3.30
N VAL A 86 1.69 -3.40 -3.34
CA VAL A 86 1.11 -2.67 -2.23
C VAL A 86 -0.26 -3.26 -1.95
N LYS A 87 -0.47 -3.78 -0.73
CA LYS A 87 -1.80 -4.17 -0.24
C LYS A 87 -2.33 -3.04 0.61
N VAL A 88 -3.55 -2.61 0.32
CA VAL A 88 -4.33 -1.70 1.15
C VAL A 88 -5.38 -2.53 1.90
N SER A 89 -5.38 -2.47 3.23
CA SER A 89 -6.37 -3.19 4.04
C SER A 89 -7.77 -2.61 3.84
N SER A 90 -8.80 -3.43 4.09
CA SER A 90 -10.13 -2.86 4.36
C SER A 90 -10.14 -2.38 5.81
N GLY A 91 -10.54 -1.13 6.04
CA GLY A 91 -10.59 -0.57 7.41
C GLY A 91 -11.45 -1.43 8.35
N MET A 92 -12.44 -2.14 7.81
CA MET A 92 -13.33 -3.02 8.56
C MET A 92 -12.66 -4.32 9.05
N HIS A 93 -11.78 -4.94 8.25
CA HIS A 93 -11.08 -6.17 8.67
C HIS A 93 -10.06 -5.88 9.78
N GLU A 94 -9.46 -4.69 9.75
CA GLU A 94 -8.42 -4.33 10.71
C GLU A 94 -9.01 -3.84 12.04
N LEU A 95 -10.13 -3.11 12.00
CA LEU A 95 -10.86 -2.69 13.19
C LEU A 95 -11.42 -3.86 13.99
N SER A 96 -11.74 -5.00 13.34
CA SER A 96 -12.16 -6.20 14.06
C SER A 96 -11.04 -6.86 14.86
N GLU A 97 -9.77 -6.59 14.52
CA GLU A 97 -8.59 -7.22 15.14
C GLU A 97 -7.90 -6.32 16.17
N LYS A 98 -8.08 -4.99 16.11
CA LYS A 98 -7.45 -4.03 17.04
C LYS A 98 -8.35 -3.69 18.23
N SER A 99 -7.81 -3.78 19.45
CA SER A 99 -8.47 -3.27 20.65
C SER A 99 -8.53 -1.72 20.62
N ALA A 100 -9.54 -1.14 21.26
CA ALA A 100 -9.72 0.32 21.33
C ALA A 100 -8.49 1.06 21.93
N GLU A 101 -7.68 0.35 22.73
CA GLU A 101 -6.45 0.85 23.34
C GLU A 101 -5.33 1.15 22.32
N ALA A 102 -5.35 0.49 21.15
CA ALA A 102 -4.36 0.67 20.10
C ALA A 102 -4.40 2.07 19.43
N TYR A 103 -5.43 2.87 19.71
CA TYR A 103 -5.63 4.22 19.16
C TYR A 103 -5.28 5.35 20.14
N VAL A 104 -4.81 5.03 21.36
CA VAL A 104 -4.57 6.03 22.43
C VAL A 104 -3.07 6.35 22.64
N THR A 105 -2.17 5.91 21.74
CA THR A 105 -0.72 6.20 21.85
C THR A 105 -0.25 7.22 20.82
#